data_AF-A0A7X6M8P5-F1
#
_entry.id   AF-A0A7X6M8P5-F1
#
_cell.length_a   1.000
_cell.length_b   1.000
_cell.length_c   1.000
_cell.angle_alpha   90.00
_cell.angle_beta   90.00
_cell.angle_gamma   90.00
#
_symmetry.space_group_name_H-M   'P 1'
#
loop_
_entity.id
_entity.type
_entity.pdbx_description
1 polymer ?
#
loop_
_entity_poly.entity_id
_entity_poly.type
_entity_poly.pdbx_seq_one_letter_code
_entity_poly.pdbx_strand_id
1 'polypeptide(L)'
;MSARDPRDPTLDRFASARLWAAARAPYLAHALFALTPVVLEPRLDEETGEPVADPDLRALPADTRWNVHLDPGTVATAPVEELGWWLLHGIGHLVRRHADRSPAAAGSAPGSAPGPGPGQAAGGDGGSEREARLWNRAADAEVNDDLEADGLPVPDGVLSPRALGLPEGRLAEEYVSLIEVLEEAHSRGGRGVADPVDCGGAVHGTLGRLASAGGSSGLDPLERDLLELTLAREITARAAARTGVPGGWLRWARERLRPSVDWRARLGSVVRRGAHRAAGRTDFSYRRPSRRPGPRLPGGTAVLPSMVAPAPEVAVVVDTSGSVPDPVLEVFLTEAAAVLARVCGPGQRMRVVCCDLRAHPVQTVRRAREIRLVGGGGTDLREGIAAAVATRPRPDLLLVLTDGHTPWPGERPPVPVAVGLVGGPAGPPPPPEWAHVVPLPADPRHEGTVAGVHGTAPPTNPGPGGGPDERRRP
;
A
#
# COMPACT_ATOMS: atom_id res chain seq x y z
N MET A 1 -5.01 -37.18 -23.71
CA MET A 1 -4.70 -37.09 -22.26
C MET A 1 -3.19 -37.12 -22.12
N SER A 2 -2.54 -35.96 -22.18
CA SER A 2 -1.09 -35.88 -21.95
C SER A 2 -0.86 -35.84 -20.44
N ALA A 3 -0.08 -36.79 -19.94
CA ALA A 3 0.28 -36.85 -18.53
C ALA A 3 1.09 -35.58 -18.18
N ARG A 4 0.60 -34.78 -17.24
CA ARG A 4 1.43 -33.76 -16.58
C ARG A 4 2.60 -34.48 -15.92
N ASP A 5 3.81 -34.21 -16.38
CA ASP A 5 5.04 -34.83 -15.90
C ASP A 5 5.30 -34.42 -14.43
N PRO A 6 5.51 -35.35 -13.48
CA PRO A 6 5.56 -35.03 -12.06
C PRO A 6 6.82 -34.33 -11.54
N ARG A 7 7.70 -33.74 -12.37
CA ARG A 7 8.84 -32.90 -11.93
C ARG A 7 9.43 -32.13 -13.11
N ASP A 8 8.87 -30.97 -13.43
CA ASP A 8 9.52 -30.02 -14.33
C ASP A 8 10.76 -29.45 -13.60
N PRO A 9 12.00 -29.72 -14.07
CA PRO A 9 13.22 -29.24 -13.41
C PRO A 9 13.27 -27.71 -13.27
N THR A 10 12.56 -27.00 -14.15
CA THR A 10 12.38 -25.54 -14.08
C THR A 10 11.63 -25.14 -12.81
N LEU A 11 10.52 -25.82 -12.52
CA LEU A 11 9.70 -25.55 -11.35
C LEU A 11 10.40 -25.94 -10.05
N ASP A 12 11.18 -27.03 -10.05
CA ASP A 12 11.97 -27.46 -8.88
C ASP A 12 13.06 -26.42 -8.52
N ARG A 13 13.76 -25.89 -9.52
CA ARG A 13 14.75 -24.82 -9.30
C ARG A 13 14.10 -23.52 -8.86
N PHE A 14 12.98 -23.16 -9.46
CA PHE A 14 12.20 -22.00 -9.06
C PHE A 14 11.70 -22.11 -7.62
N ALA A 15 11.22 -23.29 -7.19
CA ALA A 15 10.85 -23.54 -5.80
C ALA A 15 12.06 -23.39 -4.85
N SER A 16 13.24 -23.87 -5.27
CA SER A 16 14.49 -23.72 -4.51
C SER A 16 14.89 -22.24 -4.37
N ALA A 17 14.80 -21.47 -5.45
CA ALA A 17 15.07 -20.03 -5.47
C ALA A 17 14.12 -19.25 -4.56
N ARG A 18 12.81 -19.58 -4.59
CA ARG A 18 11.81 -19.01 -3.67
C ARG A 18 12.15 -19.28 -2.21
N LEU A 19 12.55 -20.52 -1.90
CA LEU A 19 12.87 -20.91 -0.53
C LEU A 19 14.11 -20.16 -0.02
N TRP A 20 15.13 -20.05 -0.87
CA TRP A 20 16.31 -19.23 -0.58
C TRP A 20 15.95 -17.77 -0.34
N ALA A 21 15.14 -17.18 -1.22
CA ALA A 21 14.70 -15.79 -1.11
C ALA A 21 13.90 -15.55 0.19
N ALA A 22 12.99 -16.45 0.55
CA ALA A 22 12.21 -16.36 1.78
C ALA A 22 13.08 -16.50 3.04
N ALA A 23 14.18 -17.25 2.98
CA ALA A 23 15.13 -17.34 4.08
C ALA A 23 15.93 -16.03 4.26
N ARG A 24 16.22 -15.31 3.17
CA ARG A 24 16.94 -14.04 3.19
C ARG A 24 16.05 -12.84 3.56
N ALA A 25 14.87 -12.74 2.96
CA ALA A 25 13.91 -11.68 3.19
C ALA A 25 12.57 -12.26 3.71
N PRO A 26 12.51 -12.77 4.95
CA PRO A 26 11.33 -13.47 5.47
C PRO A 26 10.10 -12.57 5.64
N TYR A 27 10.26 -11.25 5.59
CA TYR A 27 9.15 -10.29 5.58
C TYR A 27 8.46 -10.17 4.20
N LEU A 28 9.04 -10.75 3.14
CA LEU A 28 8.45 -10.83 1.80
C LEU A 28 7.97 -12.26 1.46
N ALA A 29 7.96 -13.18 2.42
CA ALA A 29 7.60 -14.57 2.17
C ALA A 29 6.21 -14.71 1.52
N HIS A 30 5.19 -14.02 2.03
CA HIS A 30 3.86 -14.04 1.42
C HIS A 30 3.85 -13.57 -0.03
N ALA A 31 4.68 -12.57 -0.38
CA ALA A 31 4.83 -12.10 -1.75
C ALA A 31 5.46 -13.17 -2.65
N LEU A 32 6.55 -13.80 -2.19
CA LEU A 32 7.25 -14.87 -2.92
C LEU A 32 6.34 -16.06 -3.25
N PHE A 33 5.49 -16.46 -2.30
CA PHE A 33 4.58 -17.58 -2.48
C PHE A 33 3.29 -17.21 -3.22
N ALA A 34 3.01 -15.92 -3.42
CA ALA A 34 1.89 -15.44 -4.23
C ALA A 34 2.21 -15.34 -5.72
N LEU A 35 3.50 -15.37 -6.10
CA LEU A 35 3.91 -15.41 -7.51
C LEU A 35 3.34 -16.68 -8.19
N THR A 36 2.94 -16.57 -9.45
CA THR A 36 2.48 -17.71 -10.27
C THR A 36 3.51 -18.01 -11.35
N PRO A 37 4.17 -19.19 -11.35
CA PRO A 37 5.11 -19.52 -12.42
C PRO A 37 4.39 -19.77 -13.74
N VAL A 38 4.88 -19.18 -14.82
CA VAL A 38 4.50 -19.47 -16.19
C VAL A 38 5.74 -19.99 -16.92
N VAL A 39 5.81 -21.31 -17.11
CA VAL A 39 6.92 -21.93 -17.85
C VAL A 39 6.71 -21.67 -19.34
N LEU A 40 7.72 -21.06 -19.97
CA LEU A 40 7.71 -20.75 -21.39
C LEU A 40 8.10 -21.96 -22.22
N GLU A 41 7.71 -21.94 -23.49
CA GLU A 41 8.18 -22.93 -24.45
C GLU A 41 9.71 -22.82 -24.59
N PRO A 42 10.47 -23.91 -24.37
CA PRO A 42 11.92 -23.86 -24.39
C PRO A 42 12.43 -23.60 -25.79
N ARG A 43 13.37 -22.67 -25.92
CA ARG A 43 14.20 -22.57 -27.12
C ARG A 43 15.24 -23.68 -27.08
N LEU A 44 15.25 -24.54 -28.09
CA LEU A 44 16.18 -25.67 -28.17
C LEU A 44 17.33 -25.38 -29.13
N ASP A 45 18.51 -25.89 -28.79
CA ASP A 45 19.67 -25.92 -29.67
C ASP A 45 19.43 -26.93 -30.80
N GLU A 46 19.71 -26.53 -32.05
CA GLU A 46 19.38 -27.34 -33.23
C GLU A 46 20.23 -28.64 -33.32
N GLU A 47 21.43 -28.64 -32.75
CA GLU A 47 22.35 -29.78 -32.82
C GLU A 47 22.19 -30.74 -31.64
N THR A 48 22.04 -30.21 -30.44
CA THR A 48 22.00 -30.97 -29.19
C THR A 48 20.58 -31.24 -28.69
N GLY A 49 19.59 -30.45 -29.12
CA GLY A 49 18.21 -30.52 -28.64
C GLY A 49 18.02 -30.03 -27.20
N GLU A 50 19.07 -29.48 -26.58
CA GLU A 50 19.04 -28.99 -25.20
C GLU A 50 18.46 -27.56 -25.11
N PRO A 51 17.80 -27.19 -24.02
CA PRO A 51 17.31 -25.83 -23.80
C PRO A 51 18.45 -24.78 -23.77
N VAL A 52 18.30 -23.70 -24.53
CA VAL A 52 19.27 -22.61 -24.66
C VAL A 52 18.78 -21.40 -23.88
N ALA A 53 19.57 -20.96 -22.91
CA ALA A 53 19.29 -19.78 -22.10
C ALA A 53 19.05 -18.53 -22.96
N ASP A 54 18.02 -17.77 -22.61
CA ASP A 54 17.73 -16.44 -23.15
C ASP A 54 18.23 -15.36 -22.17
N PRO A 55 19.30 -14.61 -22.50
CA PRO A 55 19.85 -13.55 -21.66
C PRO A 55 18.85 -12.44 -21.32
N ASP A 56 17.84 -12.21 -22.17
CA ASP A 56 16.83 -11.16 -21.95
C ASP A 56 15.78 -11.60 -20.92
N LEU A 57 15.74 -12.90 -20.56
CA LEU A 57 14.82 -13.46 -19.54
C LEU A 57 15.53 -13.79 -18.22
N ARG A 58 16.80 -13.40 -18.07
CA ARG A 58 17.61 -13.63 -16.86
C ARG A 58 17.00 -13.03 -15.60
N ALA A 59 16.25 -11.93 -15.72
CA ALA A 59 15.60 -11.25 -14.62
C ALA A 59 14.25 -11.85 -14.20
N LEU A 60 13.84 -12.96 -14.83
CA LEU A 60 12.55 -13.62 -14.57
C LEU A 60 11.38 -12.62 -14.67
N PRO A 61 11.17 -12.02 -15.85
CA PRO A 61 10.21 -10.93 -16.02
C PRO A 61 8.82 -11.34 -15.52
N ALA A 62 8.19 -10.42 -14.79
CA ALA A 62 6.87 -10.62 -14.23
C ALA A 62 5.84 -9.68 -14.86
N ASP A 63 4.57 -10.07 -14.81
CA ASP A 63 3.47 -9.21 -15.22
C ASP A 63 2.74 -8.58 -14.03
N THR A 64 1.84 -7.62 -14.29
CA THR A 64 1.05 -6.94 -13.26
C THR A 64 0.05 -7.84 -12.53
N ARG A 65 -0.16 -9.07 -13.02
CA ARG A 65 -0.94 -10.14 -12.38
C ARG A 65 -0.06 -11.09 -11.55
N TRP A 66 1.19 -10.75 -11.29
CA TRP A 66 2.13 -11.55 -10.50
C TRP A 66 2.50 -12.89 -11.13
N ASN A 67 2.29 -13.05 -12.45
CA ASN A 67 2.85 -14.17 -13.17
C ASN A 67 4.35 -13.91 -13.42
N VAL A 68 5.19 -14.90 -13.13
CA VAL A 68 6.63 -14.86 -13.37
C VAL A 68 6.95 -15.81 -14.51
N HIS A 69 7.50 -15.29 -15.58
CA HIS A 69 7.79 -16.05 -16.79
C HIS A 69 9.16 -16.73 -16.67
N LEU A 70 9.17 -18.05 -16.83
CA LEU A 70 10.34 -18.89 -16.63
C LEU A 70 10.78 -19.47 -17.97
N ASP A 71 11.93 -19.04 -18.49
CA ASP A 71 12.60 -19.72 -19.59
C ASP A 71 13.37 -20.94 -19.07
N PRO A 72 13.08 -22.16 -19.55
CA PRO A 72 13.74 -23.37 -19.06
C PRO A 72 15.27 -23.34 -19.20
N GLY A 73 15.81 -22.80 -20.30
CA GLY A 73 17.26 -22.72 -20.53
C GLY A 73 17.97 -21.78 -19.54
N THR A 74 17.39 -20.61 -19.29
CA THR A 74 17.90 -19.61 -18.35
C THR A 74 17.83 -20.14 -16.92
N VAL A 75 16.69 -20.72 -16.51
CA VAL A 75 16.55 -21.31 -15.16
C VAL A 75 17.49 -22.50 -14.97
N ALA A 76 17.76 -23.28 -16.02
CA ALA A 76 18.68 -24.42 -15.99
C ALA A 76 20.17 -24.03 -15.89
N THR A 77 20.54 -22.79 -16.19
CA THR A 77 21.95 -22.35 -16.16
C THR A 77 22.26 -21.39 -15.01
N ALA A 78 21.29 -20.61 -14.53
CA ALA A 78 21.49 -19.66 -13.44
C ALA A 78 21.65 -20.33 -12.05
N PRO A 79 22.53 -19.79 -11.18
CA PRO A 79 22.60 -20.18 -9.77
C PRO A 79 21.29 -19.92 -9.02
N VAL A 80 20.98 -20.74 -8.01
CA VAL A 80 19.74 -20.62 -7.21
C VAL A 80 19.68 -19.29 -6.46
N GLU A 81 20.82 -18.82 -5.97
CA GLU A 81 20.97 -17.55 -5.27
C GLU A 81 20.65 -16.36 -6.18
N GLU A 82 21.11 -16.42 -7.43
CA GLU A 82 20.85 -15.39 -8.43
C GLU A 82 19.37 -15.37 -8.82
N LEU A 83 18.78 -16.53 -9.08
CA LEU A 83 17.33 -16.64 -9.32
C LEU A 83 16.53 -16.08 -8.13
N GLY A 84 16.93 -16.43 -6.90
CA GLY A 84 16.28 -15.93 -5.69
C GLY A 84 16.41 -14.41 -5.53
N TRP A 85 17.55 -13.83 -5.91
CA TRP A 85 17.74 -12.38 -5.94
C TRP A 85 16.79 -11.71 -6.93
N TRP A 86 16.68 -12.24 -8.16
CA TRP A 86 15.75 -11.73 -9.18
C TRP A 86 14.28 -11.83 -8.76
N LEU A 87 13.90 -12.87 -8.00
CA LEU A 87 12.55 -12.94 -7.42
C LEU A 87 12.27 -11.82 -6.40
N LEU A 88 13.23 -11.51 -5.54
CA LEU A 88 13.09 -10.40 -4.57
C LEU A 88 13.04 -9.06 -5.29
N HIS A 89 13.85 -8.89 -6.33
CA HIS A 89 13.86 -7.73 -7.19
C HIS A 89 12.50 -7.54 -7.90
N GLY A 90 11.98 -8.58 -8.55
CA GLY A 90 10.66 -8.55 -9.20
C GLY A 90 9.52 -8.22 -8.23
N ILE A 91 9.54 -8.77 -7.00
CA ILE A 91 8.59 -8.39 -5.93
C ILE A 91 8.68 -6.91 -5.60
N GLY A 92 9.90 -6.36 -5.58
CA GLY A 92 10.14 -4.94 -5.37
C GLY A 92 9.33 -4.08 -6.33
N HIS A 93 9.32 -4.41 -7.62
CA HIS A 93 8.53 -3.73 -8.64
C HIS A 93 7.02 -3.93 -8.48
N LEU A 94 6.59 -5.18 -8.26
CA LEU A 94 5.18 -5.53 -8.14
C LEU A 94 4.51 -4.83 -6.95
N VAL A 95 5.16 -4.84 -5.79
CA VAL A 95 4.64 -4.27 -4.54
C VAL A 95 4.69 -2.73 -4.56
N ARG A 96 5.67 -2.12 -5.22
CA ARG A 96 5.76 -0.67 -5.41
C ARG A 96 4.96 -0.14 -6.59
N ARG A 97 4.31 -1.05 -7.33
CA ARG A 97 3.46 -0.76 -8.49
C ARG A 97 4.17 0.09 -9.54
N HIS A 98 5.41 -0.24 -9.87
CA HIS A 98 6.16 0.53 -10.86
C HIS A 98 5.46 0.61 -12.21
N ALA A 99 4.80 -0.48 -12.64
CA ALA A 99 3.95 -0.46 -13.84
C ALA A 99 2.89 0.66 -13.82
N ASP A 100 2.21 0.86 -12.70
CA ASP A 100 1.12 1.86 -12.58
C ASP A 100 1.69 3.30 -12.53
N ARG A 101 2.93 3.46 -12.06
CA ARG A 101 3.64 4.73 -11.93
C ARG A 101 4.45 5.09 -13.20
N SER A 102 4.57 4.15 -14.13
CA SER A 102 5.35 4.33 -15.36
C SER A 102 4.69 5.36 -16.29
N PRO A 103 5.44 6.34 -16.82
CA PRO A 103 4.94 7.24 -17.85
C PRO A 103 4.47 6.50 -19.12
N ALA A 104 5.07 5.34 -19.43
CA ALA A 104 4.68 4.51 -20.57
C ALA A 104 3.26 3.91 -20.42
N ALA A 105 2.78 3.75 -19.18
CA ALA A 105 1.41 3.29 -18.91
C ALA A 105 0.37 4.37 -19.25
N ALA A 106 0.71 5.66 -19.13
CA ALA A 106 -0.19 6.76 -19.47
C ALA A 106 -0.44 6.91 -20.99
N GLY A 107 0.49 6.43 -21.84
CA GLY A 107 0.35 6.41 -23.30
C GLY A 107 -0.48 5.24 -23.84
N SER A 108 -0.78 4.24 -23.01
CA SER A 108 -1.46 3.00 -23.40
C SER A 108 -2.89 2.99 -22.88
N ALA A 109 -3.81 3.72 -23.54
CA ALA A 109 -5.22 3.69 -23.18
C ALA A 109 -5.79 2.25 -23.29
N PRO A 110 -6.74 1.84 -22.42
CA PRO A 110 -7.35 0.52 -22.52
C PRO A 110 -8.19 0.45 -23.81
N GLY A 111 -7.78 -0.38 -24.77
CA GLY A 111 -8.55 -0.65 -25.99
C GLY A 111 -7.83 -0.45 -27.33
N SER A 112 -6.57 -0.03 -27.34
CA SER A 112 -5.78 0.00 -28.57
C SER A 112 -5.34 -1.42 -28.94
N ALA A 113 -5.98 -2.01 -29.95
CA ALA A 113 -5.58 -3.30 -30.53
C ALA A 113 -4.11 -3.24 -31.00
N PRO A 114 -3.34 -4.34 -30.91
CA PRO A 114 -1.99 -4.39 -31.45
C PRO A 114 -2.07 -4.18 -32.97
N GLY A 115 -1.46 -3.10 -33.45
CA GLY A 115 -1.29 -2.86 -34.88
C GLY A 115 -0.51 -4.01 -35.54
N PRO A 116 -0.73 -4.28 -36.83
CA PRO A 116 -0.20 -5.46 -37.48
C PRO A 116 1.29 -5.32 -37.79
N GLY A 117 2.11 -6.18 -37.19
CA GLY A 117 3.34 -6.74 -37.76
C GLY A 117 4.55 -5.81 -38.04
N PRO A 118 5.76 -6.38 -38.17
CA PRO A 118 6.99 -5.62 -38.22
C PRO A 118 7.19 -5.02 -39.61
N GLY A 119 6.96 -3.72 -39.73
CA GLY A 119 7.17 -3.00 -40.98
C GLY A 119 6.94 -1.51 -40.80
N GLN A 120 8.05 -0.78 -40.66
CA GLN A 120 8.14 0.67 -40.84
C GLN A 120 7.51 1.53 -39.73
N ALA A 121 8.26 1.75 -38.65
CA ALA A 121 8.13 2.95 -37.82
C ALA A 121 9.42 3.78 -37.94
N ALA A 122 9.62 4.41 -39.10
CA ALA A 122 10.62 5.44 -39.27
C ALA A 122 9.96 6.81 -39.01
N GLY A 123 10.24 7.38 -37.83
CA GLY A 123 9.98 8.80 -37.52
C GLY A 123 8.89 9.04 -36.46
N GLY A 124 9.25 8.91 -35.17
CA GLY A 124 8.40 9.38 -34.06
C GLY A 124 8.66 8.77 -32.67
N ASP A 125 9.43 7.69 -32.55
CA ASP A 125 9.41 6.79 -31.37
C ASP A 125 10.56 6.98 -30.35
N GLY A 126 11.62 7.71 -30.70
CA GLY A 126 12.82 7.78 -29.86
C GLY A 126 12.64 8.42 -28.46
N GLY A 127 11.61 9.25 -28.28
CA GLY A 127 11.28 9.87 -27.00
C GLY A 127 10.62 8.90 -26.02
N SER A 128 9.67 8.09 -26.50
CA SER A 128 8.92 7.11 -25.72
C SER A 128 9.83 5.99 -25.20
N GLU A 129 10.68 5.45 -26.07
CA GLU A 129 11.65 4.43 -25.66
C GLU A 129 12.69 4.96 -24.66
N ARG A 130 13.14 6.22 -24.83
CA ARG A 130 14.08 6.84 -23.88
C ARG A 130 13.43 6.98 -22.51
N GLU A 131 12.18 7.42 -22.46
CA GLU A 131 11.42 7.57 -21.22
C GLU A 131 11.19 6.21 -20.52
N ALA A 132 10.85 5.16 -21.28
CA ALA A 132 10.75 3.81 -20.74
C ALA A 132 12.08 3.27 -20.20
N ARG A 133 13.20 3.48 -20.92
CA ARG A 133 14.55 3.09 -20.46
C ARG A 133 14.94 3.81 -19.17
N LEU A 134 14.66 5.11 -19.10
CA LEU A 134 14.94 5.94 -17.93
C LEU A 134 14.11 5.49 -16.72
N TRP A 135 12.82 5.20 -16.93
CA TRP A 135 11.94 4.66 -15.90
C TRP A 135 12.45 3.32 -15.38
N ASN A 136 12.85 2.39 -16.26
CA ASN A 136 13.42 1.10 -15.83
C ASN A 136 14.67 1.28 -14.97
N ARG A 137 15.61 2.14 -15.38
CA ARG A 137 16.82 2.41 -14.57
C ARG A 137 16.48 2.98 -13.19
N ALA A 138 15.51 3.89 -13.13
CA ALA A 138 15.10 4.52 -11.88
C ALA A 138 14.33 3.56 -10.95
N ALA A 139 13.46 2.73 -11.52
CA ALA A 139 12.75 1.66 -10.86
C ALA A 139 13.70 0.62 -10.26
N ASP A 140 14.72 0.21 -11.04
CA ASP A 140 15.77 -0.71 -10.58
C ASP A 140 16.56 -0.08 -9.44
N ALA A 141 16.93 1.19 -9.55
CA ALA A 141 17.64 1.90 -8.49
C ALA A 141 16.85 1.92 -7.16
N GLU A 142 15.53 2.19 -7.20
CA GLU A 142 14.66 2.14 -6.01
C GLU A 142 14.61 0.74 -5.38
N VAL A 143 14.52 -0.32 -6.18
CA VAL A 143 14.44 -1.70 -5.67
C VAL A 143 15.78 -2.20 -5.16
N ASN A 144 16.85 -1.95 -5.91
CA ASN A 144 18.18 -2.51 -5.62
C ASN A 144 18.82 -1.87 -4.40
N ASP A 145 18.43 -0.64 -4.05
CA ASP A 145 18.80 0.01 -2.79
C ASP A 145 18.46 -0.86 -1.56
N ASP A 146 17.24 -1.41 -1.52
CA ASP A 146 16.81 -2.26 -0.40
C ASP A 146 17.51 -3.64 -0.41
N LEU A 147 17.78 -4.20 -1.59
CA LEU A 147 18.47 -5.50 -1.72
C LEU A 147 19.96 -5.40 -1.35
N GLU A 148 20.60 -4.28 -1.68
CA GLU A 148 21.97 -3.98 -1.25
C GLU A 148 22.03 -3.74 0.26
N ALA A 149 21.05 -3.04 0.84
CA ALA A 149 20.97 -2.81 2.27
C ALA A 149 20.85 -4.11 3.09
N ASP A 150 20.26 -5.16 2.52
CA ASP A 150 20.21 -6.51 3.10
C ASP A 150 21.52 -7.31 2.94
N GLY A 151 22.52 -6.76 2.25
CA GLY A 151 23.81 -7.39 2.02
C GLY A 151 23.73 -8.63 1.13
N LEU A 152 22.75 -8.68 0.22
CA LEU A 152 22.62 -9.78 -0.75
C LEU A 152 23.70 -9.66 -1.84
N PRO A 153 24.28 -10.78 -2.29
CA PRO A 153 25.21 -10.76 -3.41
C PRO A 153 24.48 -10.27 -4.67
N VAL A 154 24.97 -9.19 -5.25
CA VAL A 154 24.35 -8.52 -6.40
C VAL A 154 24.80 -9.21 -7.70
N PRO A 155 23.88 -9.66 -8.57
CA PRO A 155 24.22 -10.20 -9.89
C PRO A 155 24.94 -9.17 -10.78
N ASP A 156 25.75 -9.65 -11.72
CA ASP A 156 26.53 -8.78 -12.62
C ASP A 156 25.65 -7.89 -13.49
N GLY A 157 25.94 -6.61 -13.61
CA GLY A 157 25.18 -5.70 -14.48
C GLY A 157 23.87 -5.17 -13.88
N VAL A 158 23.61 -5.43 -12.60
CA VAL A 158 22.54 -4.78 -11.85
C VAL A 158 22.92 -3.32 -11.54
N LEU A 159 21.96 -2.42 -11.73
CA LEU A 159 22.11 -0.99 -11.47
C LEU A 159 21.64 -0.65 -10.05
N SER A 160 22.49 0.00 -9.26
CA SER A 160 22.14 0.50 -7.92
C SER A 160 22.49 1.97 -7.74
N PRO A 161 21.84 2.69 -6.80
CA PRO A 161 22.17 4.09 -6.52
C PRO A 161 23.65 4.26 -6.18
N ARG A 162 24.21 3.33 -5.40
CA ARG A 162 25.62 3.33 -5.02
C ARG A 162 26.55 3.16 -6.22
N ALA A 163 26.24 2.25 -7.14
CA ALA A 163 27.00 2.07 -8.38
C ALA A 163 26.97 3.32 -9.27
N LEU A 164 25.88 4.09 -9.21
CA LEU A 164 25.72 5.35 -9.94
C LEU A 164 26.25 6.59 -9.19
N GLY A 165 26.73 6.45 -7.95
CA GLY A 165 27.13 7.58 -7.10
C GLY A 165 25.97 8.49 -6.68
N LEU A 166 24.75 7.97 -6.68
CA LEU A 166 23.52 8.67 -6.30
C LEU A 166 23.19 8.45 -4.82
N PRO A 167 22.42 9.37 -4.18
CA PRO A 167 21.92 9.15 -2.83
C PRO A 167 20.98 7.95 -2.77
N GLU A 168 21.14 7.13 -1.72
CA GLU A 168 20.28 6.01 -1.36
C GLU A 168 18.90 6.47 -0.85
N GLY A 169 17.93 5.57 -0.85
CA GLY A 169 16.63 5.73 -0.20
C GLY A 169 15.60 6.59 -0.93
N ARG A 170 15.77 6.82 -2.24
CA ARG A 170 14.86 7.65 -3.04
C ARG A 170 13.79 6.83 -3.75
N LEU A 171 12.70 7.49 -4.16
CA LEU A 171 11.67 6.92 -5.02
C LEU A 171 12.12 6.91 -6.48
N ALA A 172 11.53 6.04 -7.30
CA ALA A 172 11.80 5.96 -8.74
C ALA A 172 11.66 7.33 -9.43
N GLU A 173 10.64 8.13 -9.11
CA GLU A 173 10.44 9.47 -9.72
C GLU A 173 11.57 10.45 -9.36
N GLU A 174 12.12 10.34 -8.14
CA GLU A 174 13.29 11.12 -7.74
C GLU A 174 14.55 10.62 -8.49
N TYR A 175 14.69 9.30 -8.67
CA TYR A 175 15.81 8.71 -9.42
C TYR A 175 15.76 9.05 -10.91
N VAL A 176 14.58 9.13 -11.54
CA VAL A 176 14.42 9.62 -12.91
C VAL A 176 15.14 10.96 -13.07
N SER A 177 14.81 11.94 -12.21
CA SER A 177 15.42 13.28 -12.26
C SER A 177 16.93 13.25 -12.06
N LEU A 178 17.43 12.40 -11.16
CA LEU A 178 18.87 12.29 -10.89
C LEU A 178 19.64 11.62 -12.03
N ILE A 179 19.05 10.58 -12.64
CA ILE A 179 19.66 9.83 -13.75
C ILE A 179 19.68 10.70 -15.02
N GLU A 180 18.66 11.52 -15.28
CA GLU A 180 18.69 12.47 -16.40
C GLU A 180 19.86 13.45 -16.30
N VAL A 181 20.09 14.00 -15.12
CA VAL A 181 21.24 14.90 -14.87
C VAL A 181 22.56 14.16 -15.10
N LEU A 182 22.66 12.89 -14.65
CA LEU A 182 23.84 12.06 -14.91
C LEU A 182 24.04 11.80 -16.41
N GLU A 183 22.99 11.44 -17.15
CA GLU A 183 23.08 11.21 -18.60
C GLU A 183 23.53 12.46 -19.35
N GLU A 184 22.98 13.63 -18.99
CA GLU A 184 23.39 14.90 -19.58
C GLU A 184 24.88 15.17 -19.30
N ALA A 185 25.36 14.90 -18.09
CA ALA A 185 26.77 15.04 -17.75
C ALA A 185 27.66 14.04 -18.54
N HIS A 186 27.22 12.79 -18.70
CA HIS A 186 27.95 11.76 -19.45
C HIS A 186 28.01 12.04 -20.95
N SER A 187 26.96 12.64 -21.53
CA SER A 187 26.95 13.07 -22.94
C SER A 187 28.07 14.08 -23.28
N ARG A 188 28.68 14.71 -22.26
CA ARG A 188 29.79 15.66 -22.38
C ARG A 188 31.19 15.04 -22.15
N GLY A 189 31.31 13.70 -22.15
CA GLY A 189 32.60 12.99 -22.17
C GLY A 189 32.81 11.91 -21.11
N GLY A 190 31.74 11.36 -20.53
CA GLY A 190 31.80 10.27 -19.54
C GLY A 190 31.44 8.89 -20.11
N ARG A 191 31.69 7.81 -19.34
CA ARG A 191 31.23 6.45 -19.67
C ARG A 191 29.71 6.34 -19.50
N GLY A 192 28.99 5.87 -20.53
CA GLY A 192 27.54 5.71 -20.46
C GLY A 192 27.07 4.81 -19.30
N VAL A 193 25.87 5.10 -18.79
CA VAL A 193 25.18 4.25 -17.82
C VAL A 193 24.80 2.94 -18.50
N ALA A 194 25.05 1.80 -17.84
CA ALA A 194 24.72 0.49 -18.37
C ALA A 194 23.22 0.38 -18.70
N ASP A 195 22.89 -0.39 -19.74
CA ASP A 195 21.50 -0.67 -20.04
C ASP A 195 20.90 -1.58 -18.96
N PRO A 196 19.69 -1.24 -18.46
CA PRO A 196 19.05 -2.04 -17.43
C PRO A 196 18.68 -3.41 -18.02
N VAL A 197 18.67 -4.42 -17.16
CA VAL A 197 18.09 -5.70 -17.52
C VAL A 197 16.58 -5.51 -17.66
N ASP A 198 15.96 -6.11 -18.68
CA ASP A 198 14.51 -6.00 -18.85
C ASP A 198 13.78 -6.86 -17.81
N CYS A 199 13.17 -6.20 -16.83
CA CYS A 199 12.36 -6.82 -15.78
C CYS A 199 10.88 -6.98 -16.21
N GLY A 200 10.54 -6.58 -17.44
CA GLY A 200 9.28 -6.80 -18.10
C GLY A 200 8.10 -5.98 -17.55
N GLY A 201 6.90 -6.56 -17.68
CA GLY A 201 5.63 -5.88 -17.41
C GLY A 201 5.45 -5.36 -15.98
N ALA A 202 6.18 -5.88 -14.99
CA ALA A 202 6.14 -5.41 -13.62
C ALA A 202 6.66 -3.96 -13.45
N VAL A 203 7.53 -3.51 -14.37
CA VAL A 203 8.14 -2.17 -14.30
C VAL A 203 7.39 -1.15 -15.12
N HIS A 204 6.99 -1.49 -16.34
CA HIS A 204 6.40 -0.54 -17.29
C HIS A 204 5.03 -0.97 -17.85
N GLY A 205 4.46 -2.08 -17.36
CA GLY A 205 3.11 -2.51 -17.69
C GLY A 205 2.93 -3.23 -19.03
N THR A 206 4.01 -3.43 -19.80
CA THR A 206 3.95 -4.09 -21.12
C THR A 206 4.70 -5.40 -21.10
N LEU A 207 4.09 -6.48 -21.58
CA LEU A 207 4.74 -7.80 -21.66
C LEU A 207 5.57 -8.03 -22.92
N GLY A 208 5.46 -7.13 -23.92
CA GLY A 208 6.15 -7.27 -25.20
C GLY A 208 5.95 -8.66 -25.81
N ARG A 209 7.04 -9.37 -26.06
CA ARG A 209 7.05 -10.74 -26.63
C ARG A 209 6.43 -11.81 -25.73
N LEU A 210 6.24 -11.53 -24.43
CA LEU A 210 5.64 -12.47 -23.47
C LEU A 210 4.10 -12.36 -23.41
N ALA A 211 3.49 -11.42 -24.13
CA ALA A 211 2.03 -11.23 -24.13
C ALA A 211 1.26 -12.47 -24.61
N SER A 212 1.85 -13.26 -25.50
CA SER A 212 1.26 -14.50 -26.03
C SER A 212 1.44 -15.71 -25.11
N ALA A 213 2.24 -15.61 -24.04
CA ALA A 213 2.59 -16.72 -23.16
C ALA A 213 1.48 -17.16 -22.18
N GLY A 214 0.24 -16.67 -22.35
CA GLY A 214 -0.95 -17.22 -21.69
C GLY A 214 -0.93 -17.20 -20.16
N GLY A 215 -0.99 -16.03 -19.54
CA GLY A 215 -1.17 -15.89 -18.08
C GLY A 215 -2.62 -16.12 -17.65
N SER A 216 -3.05 -17.36 -17.45
CA SER A 216 -4.39 -17.66 -16.94
C SER A 216 -4.34 -18.05 -15.46
N SER A 217 -4.72 -17.10 -14.58
CA SER A 217 -4.93 -17.21 -13.10
C SER A 217 -3.94 -16.51 -12.16
N GLY A 218 -3.17 -15.52 -12.61
CA GLY A 218 -2.47 -14.61 -11.69
C GLY A 218 -3.44 -13.80 -10.79
N LEU A 219 -2.91 -13.12 -9.77
CA LEU A 219 -3.71 -12.40 -8.76
C LEU A 219 -4.68 -11.40 -9.40
N ASP A 220 -5.89 -11.33 -8.87
CA ASP A 220 -6.79 -10.23 -9.15
C ASP A 220 -6.42 -8.95 -8.35
N PRO A 221 -6.99 -7.78 -8.69
CA PRO A 221 -6.66 -6.53 -8.00
C PRO A 221 -6.91 -6.57 -6.48
N LEU A 222 -7.99 -7.22 -6.04
CA LEU A 222 -8.35 -7.32 -4.62
C LEU A 222 -7.36 -8.24 -3.88
N GLU A 223 -7.05 -9.40 -4.44
CA GLU A 223 -6.07 -10.34 -3.90
C GLU A 223 -4.69 -9.68 -3.74
N ARG A 224 -4.27 -8.90 -4.74
CA ARG A 224 -3.04 -8.10 -4.68
C ARG A 224 -3.09 -7.06 -3.55
N ASP A 225 -4.18 -6.31 -3.44
CA ASP A 225 -4.34 -5.28 -2.41
C ASP A 225 -4.33 -5.89 -0.99
N LEU A 226 -4.99 -7.03 -0.79
CA LEU A 226 -4.98 -7.78 0.47
C LEU A 226 -3.59 -8.34 0.81
N LEU A 227 -2.85 -8.81 -0.20
CA LEU A 227 -1.46 -9.25 -0.06
C LEU A 227 -0.57 -8.08 0.39
N GLU A 228 -0.64 -6.94 -0.29
CA GLU A 228 0.13 -5.74 0.04
C GLU A 228 -0.17 -5.25 1.47
N LEU A 229 -1.45 -5.22 1.87
CA LEU A 229 -1.84 -4.89 3.25
C LEU A 229 -1.28 -5.87 4.28
N THR A 230 -1.25 -7.16 3.94
CA THR A 230 -0.65 -8.20 4.79
C THR A 230 0.85 -7.97 4.94
N LEU A 231 1.56 -7.77 3.83
CA LEU A 231 3.00 -7.47 3.82
C LEU A 231 3.33 -6.22 4.63
N ALA A 232 2.60 -5.13 4.44
CA ALA A 232 2.83 -3.88 5.17
C ALA A 232 2.69 -4.06 6.69
N ARG A 233 1.71 -4.87 7.13
CA ARG A 233 1.52 -5.21 8.55
C ARG A 233 2.66 -6.09 9.08
N GLU A 234 3.11 -7.06 8.30
CA GLU A 234 4.20 -7.96 8.68
C GLU A 234 5.54 -7.23 8.80
N ILE A 235 5.88 -6.40 7.81
CA ILE A 235 7.05 -5.53 7.82
C ILE A 235 7.03 -4.63 9.06
N THR A 236 5.89 -3.98 9.34
CA THR A 236 5.74 -3.11 10.52
C THR A 236 5.92 -3.89 11.82
N ALA A 237 5.35 -5.09 11.92
CA ALA A 237 5.46 -5.95 13.11
C ALA A 237 6.91 -6.43 13.34
N ARG A 238 7.63 -6.80 12.28
CA ARG A 238 9.04 -7.18 12.34
C ARG A 238 9.94 -6.02 12.75
N ALA A 239 9.75 -4.86 12.14
CA ALA A 239 10.49 -3.65 12.51
C ALA A 239 10.27 -3.29 13.99
N ALA A 240 9.04 -3.45 14.52
CA ALA A 240 8.74 -3.25 15.94
C ALA A 240 9.42 -4.29 16.85
N ALA A 241 9.60 -5.52 16.37
CA ALA A 241 10.36 -6.57 17.05
C ALA A 241 11.89 -6.39 16.96
N ARG A 242 12.37 -5.28 16.37
CA ARG A 242 13.79 -4.96 16.15
C ARG A 242 14.54 -6.01 15.32
N THR A 243 13.83 -6.70 14.42
CA THR A 243 14.46 -7.54 13.39
C THR A 243 14.84 -6.68 12.20
N GLY A 244 15.96 -7.01 11.53
CA GLY A 244 16.42 -6.30 10.34
C GLY A 244 15.36 -6.26 9.24
N VAL A 245 15.00 -5.06 8.81
CA VAL A 245 14.20 -4.78 7.61
C VAL A 245 14.79 -3.50 6.98
N PRO A 246 15.02 -3.46 5.67
CA PRO A 246 15.50 -2.26 4.99
C PRO A 246 14.59 -1.04 5.20
N GLY A 247 15.21 0.14 5.15
CA GLY A 247 14.51 1.40 5.37
C GLY A 247 13.42 1.67 4.33
N GLY A 248 13.63 1.30 3.06
CA GLY A 248 12.66 1.50 1.98
C GLY A 248 11.39 0.69 2.21
N TRP A 249 11.52 -0.59 2.55
CA TRP A 249 10.40 -1.45 2.92
C TRP A 249 9.59 -0.91 4.11
N LEU A 250 10.27 -0.38 5.13
CA LEU A 250 9.58 0.22 6.29
C LEU A 250 8.84 1.51 5.91
N ARG A 251 9.41 2.35 5.04
CA ARG A 251 8.73 3.56 4.52
C ARG A 251 7.50 3.17 3.71
N TRP A 252 7.64 2.24 2.76
CA TRP A 252 6.54 1.72 1.95
C TRP A 252 5.41 1.18 2.83
N ALA A 253 5.73 0.32 3.81
CA ALA A 253 4.74 -0.27 4.69
C ALA A 253 3.99 0.77 5.54
N ARG A 254 4.70 1.80 6.02
CA ARG A 254 4.09 2.89 6.79
C ARG A 254 3.17 3.74 5.93
N GLU A 255 3.57 4.03 4.70
CA GLU A 255 2.75 4.80 3.77
C GLU A 255 1.51 4.00 3.36
N ARG A 256 1.65 2.71 3.05
CA ARG A 256 0.52 1.83 2.71
C ARG A 256 -0.50 1.68 3.85
N LEU A 257 -0.05 1.80 5.11
CA LEU A 257 -0.89 1.74 6.31
C LEU A 257 -1.27 3.12 6.87
N ARG A 258 -0.88 4.19 6.19
CA ARG A 258 -1.15 5.56 6.65
C ARG A 258 -2.65 5.84 6.49
N PRO A 259 -3.36 6.20 7.57
CA PRO A 259 -4.74 6.64 7.42
C PRO A 259 -4.81 7.97 6.70
N SER A 260 -5.80 8.11 5.84
CA SER A 260 -6.13 9.35 5.15
C SER A 260 -6.70 10.40 6.09
N VAL A 261 -7.33 9.96 7.20
CA VAL A 261 -7.94 10.84 8.19
C VAL A 261 -7.22 10.77 9.54
N ASP A 262 -6.84 11.94 10.08
CA ASP A 262 -6.51 12.06 11.50
C ASP A 262 -7.79 12.03 12.35
N TRP A 263 -8.28 10.82 12.62
CA TRP A 263 -9.46 10.59 13.43
C TRP A 263 -9.34 11.17 14.85
N ARG A 264 -8.14 11.30 15.39
CA ARG A 264 -7.96 11.87 16.74
C ARG A 264 -8.24 13.36 16.73
N ALA A 265 -7.79 14.07 15.70
CA ALA A 265 -8.14 15.47 15.49
C ALA A 265 -9.63 15.65 15.18
N ARG A 266 -10.18 14.88 14.23
CA ARG A 266 -11.58 14.98 13.78
C ARG A 266 -12.59 14.63 14.87
N LEU A 267 -12.32 13.56 15.64
CA LEU A 267 -13.18 13.13 16.75
C LEU A 267 -12.78 13.79 18.07
N GLY A 268 -11.96 14.84 18.04
CA GLY A 268 -11.35 15.46 19.22
C GLY A 268 -12.35 15.84 20.31
N SER A 269 -13.59 16.22 19.99
CA SER A 269 -14.62 16.52 21.01
C SER A 269 -15.11 15.26 21.74
N VAL A 270 -15.25 14.14 21.04
CA VAL A 270 -15.62 12.83 21.59
C VAL A 270 -14.44 12.25 22.35
N VAL A 271 -13.24 12.30 21.77
CA VAL A 271 -11.99 11.90 22.42
C VAL A 271 -11.78 12.73 23.66
N ARG A 272 -12.06 14.04 23.68
CA ARG A 272 -11.99 14.85 24.91
C ARG A 272 -13.04 14.45 25.92
N ARG A 273 -14.29 14.17 25.55
CA ARG A 273 -15.30 13.66 26.50
C ARG A 273 -14.91 12.30 27.09
N GLY A 274 -14.40 11.37 26.28
CA GLY A 274 -13.86 10.09 26.73
C GLY A 274 -12.52 10.22 27.47
N ALA A 275 -11.66 11.16 27.08
CA ALA A 275 -10.37 11.43 27.72
C ALA A 275 -10.51 12.26 28.98
N HIS A 276 -11.56 13.04 29.19
CA HIS A 276 -11.90 13.57 30.51
C HIS A 276 -12.27 12.44 31.47
N ARG A 277 -12.81 11.32 30.96
CA ARG A 277 -12.94 10.06 31.73
C ARG A 277 -11.61 9.29 31.83
N ALA A 278 -10.72 9.35 30.84
CA ALA A 278 -9.47 8.56 30.78
C ALA A 278 -8.20 9.23 31.36
N ALA A 279 -8.07 10.55 31.28
CA ALA A 279 -6.95 11.32 31.84
C ALA A 279 -7.17 11.61 33.34
N GLY A 280 -8.42 11.51 33.77
CA GLY A 280 -8.75 11.44 35.18
C GLY A 280 -8.68 10.00 35.68
N ARG A 281 -8.00 9.81 36.80
CA ARG A 281 -8.51 8.87 37.82
C ARG A 281 -9.85 9.45 38.31
N THR A 282 -10.89 9.41 37.47
CA THR A 282 -12.15 10.15 37.70
C THR A 282 -13.30 9.25 38.06
N ASP A 283 -13.12 7.93 37.95
CA ASP A 283 -14.17 6.97 38.25
C ASP A 283 -13.69 5.87 39.19
N PHE A 284 -14.61 5.40 40.02
CA PHE A 284 -14.40 4.46 41.10
C PHE A 284 -14.96 3.10 40.71
N SER A 285 -14.11 2.08 40.67
CA SER A 285 -14.54 0.70 40.40
C SER A 285 -14.35 -0.21 41.61
N TYR A 286 -15.40 -0.95 41.95
CA TYR A 286 -15.34 -2.04 42.94
C TYR A 286 -15.18 -3.43 42.29
N ARG A 287 -15.12 -3.52 40.94
CA ARG A 287 -14.86 -4.81 40.25
C ARG A 287 -13.50 -5.40 40.62
N ARG A 288 -12.53 -4.53 40.88
CA ARG A 288 -11.24 -4.88 41.48
C ARG A 288 -10.96 -3.86 42.58
N PRO A 289 -11.41 -4.11 43.82
CA PRO A 289 -11.21 -3.15 44.91
C PRO A 289 -9.73 -2.83 45.12
N SER A 290 -9.45 -1.62 45.58
CA SER A 290 -8.09 -1.22 45.93
C SER A 290 -7.55 -2.14 47.01
N ARG A 291 -6.29 -2.58 46.86
CA ARG A 291 -5.58 -3.37 47.89
C ARG A 291 -5.10 -2.50 49.05
N ARG A 292 -5.27 -1.17 48.97
CA ARG A 292 -4.94 -0.26 50.07
C ARG A 292 -5.92 -0.48 51.21
N PRO A 293 -5.45 -0.69 52.44
CA PRO A 293 -6.35 -0.78 53.59
C PRO A 293 -7.12 0.53 53.74
N GLY A 294 -8.45 0.43 53.77
CA GLY A 294 -9.32 1.58 53.97
C GLY A 294 -9.35 2.05 55.42
N PRO A 295 -10.01 3.19 55.70
CA PRO A 295 -10.22 3.65 57.06
C PRO A 295 -11.01 2.60 57.87
N ARG A 296 -10.62 2.43 59.14
CA ARG A 296 -11.35 1.57 60.09
C ARG A 296 -12.64 2.27 60.51
N LEU A 297 -13.74 1.56 60.41
CA LEU A 297 -15.07 2.00 60.82
C LEU A 297 -15.62 1.04 61.89
N PRO A 298 -16.59 1.46 62.73
CA PRO A 298 -17.31 0.52 63.60
C PRO A 298 -17.96 -0.57 62.74
N GLY A 299 -17.51 -1.83 62.87
CA GLY A 299 -17.99 -2.97 62.07
C GLY A 299 -17.04 -3.47 60.96
N GLY A 300 -15.88 -2.85 60.73
CA GLY A 300 -14.86 -3.40 59.82
C GLY A 300 -13.96 -2.35 59.16
N THR A 301 -13.22 -2.79 58.14
CA THR A 301 -12.38 -1.88 57.31
C THR A 301 -13.16 -1.50 56.05
N ALA A 302 -13.27 -0.21 55.75
CA ALA A 302 -13.94 0.24 54.54
C ALA A 302 -13.25 -0.32 53.29
N VAL A 303 -14.01 -0.94 52.37
CA VAL A 303 -13.49 -1.38 51.08
C VAL A 303 -13.36 -0.15 50.19
N LEU A 304 -12.13 0.17 49.76
CA LEU A 304 -11.88 1.31 48.88
C LEU A 304 -12.01 0.90 47.40
N PRO A 305 -12.63 1.73 46.55
CA PRO A 305 -12.65 1.51 45.11
C PRO A 305 -11.25 1.67 44.48
N SER A 306 -11.03 1.06 43.31
CA SER A 306 -9.89 1.38 42.45
C SER A 306 -10.24 2.52 41.50
N MET A 307 -9.23 3.32 41.13
CA MET A 307 -9.39 4.35 40.11
C MET A 307 -9.27 3.73 38.73
N VAL A 308 -10.24 4.00 37.85
CA VAL A 308 -10.18 3.60 36.45
C VAL A 308 -10.16 4.82 35.53
N ALA A 309 -9.61 4.61 34.34
CA ALA A 309 -9.55 5.57 33.25
C ALA A 309 -10.30 5.00 32.04
N PRO A 310 -11.64 5.13 31.95
CA PRO A 310 -12.41 4.51 30.88
C PRO A 310 -12.07 5.15 29.53
N ALA A 311 -11.61 4.33 28.59
CA ALA A 311 -11.52 4.71 27.18
C ALA A 311 -12.94 4.83 26.58
N PRO A 312 -13.16 5.67 25.55
CA PRO A 312 -14.46 5.74 24.88
C PRO A 312 -14.81 4.39 24.22
N GLU A 313 -16.06 3.95 24.35
CA GLU A 313 -16.60 2.81 23.63
C GLU A 313 -16.97 3.23 22.20
N VAL A 314 -16.21 2.77 21.21
CA VAL A 314 -16.47 3.07 19.79
C VAL A 314 -17.07 1.86 19.08
N ALA A 315 -18.17 2.09 18.37
CA ALA A 315 -18.74 1.14 17.41
C ALA A 315 -18.57 1.69 15.99
N VAL A 316 -18.21 0.82 15.05
CA VAL A 316 -18.04 1.13 13.64
C VAL A 316 -19.07 0.32 12.84
N VAL A 317 -19.84 0.99 12.00
CA VAL A 317 -20.68 0.37 10.97
C VAL A 317 -19.94 0.51 9.65
N VAL A 318 -19.68 -0.60 8.99
CA VAL A 318 -19.03 -0.64 7.68
C VAL A 318 -20.09 -0.99 6.66
N ASP A 319 -20.33 -0.10 5.71
CA ASP A 319 -21.16 -0.36 4.54
C ASP A 319 -20.46 -1.40 3.66
N THR A 320 -21.13 -2.54 3.49
CA THR A 320 -20.68 -3.67 2.67
C THR A 320 -21.70 -3.95 1.57
N SER A 321 -22.46 -2.94 1.17
CA SER A 321 -23.40 -3.05 0.06
C SER A 321 -22.70 -3.19 -1.29
N GLY A 322 -23.41 -3.74 -2.28
CA GLY A 322 -22.85 -3.96 -3.62
C GLY A 322 -22.50 -2.69 -4.39
N SER A 323 -22.89 -1.50 -3.93
CA SER A 323 -22.46 -0.22 -4.53
C SER A 323 -21.06 0.20 -4.09
N VAL A 324 -20.53 -0.38 -3.01
CA VAL A 324 -19.21 -0.07 -2.48
C VAL A 324 -18.17 -0.96 -3.16
N PRO A 325 -17.32 -0.40 -4.04
CA PRO A 325 -16.30 -1.19 -4.72
C PRO A 325 -15.14 -1.52 -3.76
N ASP A 326 -14.38 -2.57 -4.08
CA ASP A 326 -13.29 -3.08 -3.25
C ASP A 326 -12.25 -2.02 -2.80
N PRO A 327 -11.79 -1.08 -3.67
CA PRO A 327 -10.85 -0.05 -3.24
C PRO A 327 -11.39 0.85 -2.14
N VAL A 328 -12.71 1.04 -2.08
CA VAL A 328 -13.38 1.84 -1.05
C VAL A 328 -13.47 1.07 0.27
N LEU A 329 -13.71 -0.25 0.22
CA LEU A 329 -13.66 -1.11 1.40
C LEU A 329 -12.29 -1.09 2.07
N GLU A 330 -11.20 -0.98 1.30
CA GLU A 330 -9.85 -0.83 1.85
C GLU A 330 -9.65 0.47 2.62
N VAL A 331 -10.17 1.59 2.09
CA VAL A 331 -10.18 2.86 2.80
C VAL A 331 -10.93 2.67 4.12
N PHE A 332 -12.11 2.04 4.09
CA PHE A 332 -12.87 1.78 5.32
C PHE A 332 -12.10 0.95 6.34
N LEU A 333 -11.42 -0.12 5.91
CA LEU A 333 -10.60 -0.94 6.80
C LEU A 333 -9.39 -0.18 7.36
N THR A 334 -8.75 0.66 6.55
CA THR A 334 -7.62 1.50 6.95
C THR A 334 -8.05 2.53 8.00
N GLU A 335 -9.18 3.19 7.77
CA GLU A 335 -9.74 4.16 8.70
C GLU A 335 -10.24 3.51 10.00
N ALA A 336 -10.92 2.35 9.91
CA ALA A 336 -11.32 1.58 11.08
C ALA A 336 -10.10 1.13 11.91
N ALA A 337 -9.01 0.70 11.26
CA ALA A 337 -7.76 0.36 11.94
C ALA A 337 -7.16 1.57 12.67
N ALA A 338 -7.22 2.75 12.06
CA ALA A 338 -6.73 3.98 12.67
C ALA A 338 -7.56 4.42 13.88
N VAL A 339 -8.88 4.29 13.82
CA VAL A 339 -9.78 4.51 14.96
C VAL A 339 -9.45 3.56 16.11
N LEU A 340 -9.33 2.27 15.82
CA LEU A 340 -8.93 1.27 16.82
C LEU A 340 -7.57 1.59 17.46
N ALA A 341 -6.60 2.07 16.68
CA ALA A 341 -5.25 2.35 17.17
C ALA A 341 -5.14 3.68 17.95
N ARG A 342 -5.85 4.74 17.51
CA ARG A 342 -5.65 6.12 17.98
C ARG A 342 -6.78 6.67 18.87
N VAL A 343 -7.97 6.09 18.78
CA VAL A 343 -9.17 6.53 19.51
C VAL A 343 -9.53 5.56 20.63
N CYS A 344 -9.51 4.25 20.35
CA CYS A 344 -9.76 3.24 21.37
C CYS A 344 -8.56 3.17 22.32
N GLY A 345 -8.77 3.53 23.59
CA GLY A 345 -7.71 3.65 24.60
C GLY A 345 -7.08 2.32 25.05
N PRO A 346 -6.34 2.30 26.18
CA PRO A 346 -5.56 1.13 26.60
C PRO A 346 -6.46 -0.10 26.81
N GLY A 347 -6.26 -1.12 25.98
CA GLY A 347 -7.14 -2.29 25.88
C GLY A 347 -7.90 -2.44 24.56
N GLN A 348 -7.77 -1.47 23.63
CA GLN A 348 -8.10 -1.51 22.19
C GLN A 348 -9.15 -2.58 21.84
N ARG A 349 -10.42 -2.29 22.12
CA ARG A 349 -11.55 -3.09 21.64
C ARG A 349 -12.50 -2.18 20.90
N MET A 350 -12.90 -2.60 19.72
CA MET A 350 -13.84 -1.89 18.86
C MET A 350 -14.91 -2.88 18.42
N ARG A 351 -16.15 -2.42 18.35
CA ARG A 351 -17.23 -3.22 17.78
C ARG A 351 -17.40 -2.84 16.33
N VAL A 352 -17.48 -3.83 15.47
CA VAL A 352 -17.65 -3.64 14.02
C VAL A 352 -18.92 -4.36 13.59
N VAL A 353 -19.76 -3.67 12.84
CA VAL A 353 -21.00 -4.18 12.26
C VAL A 353 -20.91 -3.98 10.76
N CYS A 354 -20.77 -5.05 9.99
CA CYS A 354 -20.96 -4.99 8.55
C CYS A 354 -22.45 -4.86 8.27
N CYS A 355 -22.82 -3.98 7.34
CA CYS A 355 -24.21 -3.73 7.02
C CYS A 355 -24.37 -3.59 5.50
N ASP A 356 -25.30 -4.38 4.97
CA ASP A 356 -25.84 -4.22 3.62
C ASP A 356 -27.33 -3.87 3.78
N LEU A 357 -28.25 -4.69 3.26
CA LEU A 357 -29.69 -4.60 3.51
C LEU A 357 -30.04 -5.00 4.96
N ARG A 358 -29.15 -5.71 5.65
CA ARG A 358 -29.32 -6.13 7.05
C ARG A 358 -28.03 -5.92 7.82
N ALA A 359 -28.16 -5.76 9.14
CA ALA A 359 -27.01 -5.78 10.03
C ALA A 359 -26.50 -7.22 10.21
N HIS A 360 -25.22 -7.44 9.90
CA HIS A 360 -24.55 -8.71 10.19
C HIS A 360 -24.14 -8.79 11.66
N PRO A 361 -23.82 -10.00 12.19
CA PRO A 361 -23.45 -10.17 13.58
C PRO A 361 -22.30 -9.26 14.03
N VAL A 362 -22.46 -8.64 15.20
CA VAL A 362 -21.48 -7.71 15.78
C VAL A 362 -20.17 -8.42 16.05
N GLN A 363 -19.07 -7.90 15.49
CA GLN A 363 -17.72 -8.40 15.70
C GLN A 363 -17.02 -7.55 16.76
N THR A 364 -16.45 -8.17 17.80
CA THR A 364 -15.58 -7.45 18.76
C THR A 364 -14.14 -7.73 18.41
N VAL A 365 -13.43 -6.70 17.94
CA VAL A 365 -12.06 -6.82 17.45
C VAL A 365 -11.10 -6.06 18.33
N ARG A 366 -9.91 -6.64 18.51
CA ARG A 366 -8.75 -5.98 19.16
C ARG A 366 -7.67 -5.62 18.17
N ARG A 367 -7.72 -6.19 16.98
CA ARG A 367 -6.80 -5.92 15.86
C ARG A 367 -7.62 -5.77 14.59
N ALA A 368 -7.21 -4.87 13.71
CA ALA A 368 -7.91 -4.64 12.44
C ALA A 368 -8.01 -5.90 11.57
N ARG A 369 -7.02 -6.80 11.62
CA ARG A 369 -7.03 -8.09 10.90
C ARG A 369 -8.11 -9.08 11.36
N GLU A 370 -8.75 -8.83 12.50
CA GLU A 370 -9.84 -9.68 13.00
C GLU A 370 -11.19 -9.30 12.38
N ILE A 371 -11.26 -8.17 11.67
CA ILE A 371 -12.46 -7.71 10.96
C ILE A 371 -12.69 -8.63 9.77
N ARG A 372 -13.85 -9.28 9.74
CA ARG A 372 -14.33 -10.06 8.60
C ARG A 372 -15.40 -9.25 7.88
N LEU A 373 -15.13 -8.87 6.63
CA LEU A 373 -16.15 -8.24 5.80
C LEU A 373 -17.15 -9.31 5.35
N VAL A 374 -18.43 -9.07 5.62
CA VAL A 374 -19.54 -9.96 5.25
C VAL A 374 -20.66 -9.09 4.70
N GLY A 375 -21.25 -9.48 3.57
CA GLY A 375 -22.28 -8.70 2.89
C GLY A 375 -22.27 -8.87 1.38
N GLY A 376 -22.64 -7.82 0.65
CA GLY A 376 -22.75 -7.78 -0.81
C GLY A 376 -24.18 -7.62 -1.34
N GLY A 377 -25.16 -7.36 -0.46
CA GLY A 377 -26.55 -7.11 -0.83
C GLY A 377 -26.86 -5.65 -1.18
N GLY A 378 -28.15 -5.28 -1.08
CA GLY A 378 -28.59 -3.87 -1.13
C GLY A 378 -28.11 -3.05 0.08
N THR A 379 -28.63 -1.84 0.27
CA THR A 379 -28.12 -0.92 1.31
C THR A 379 -29.25 -0.42 2.21
N ASP A 380 -29.16 -0.68 3.52
CA ASP A 380 -29.99 -0.07 4.55
C ASP A 380 -29.20 0.08 5.88
N LEU A 381 -28.42 1.16 6.00
CA LEU A 381 -27.62 1.43 7.19
C LEU A 381 -28.44 1.75 8.44
N ARG A 382 -29.78 1.90 8.35
CA ARG A 382 -30.65 2.01 9.55
C ARG A 382 -30.52 0.77 10.42
N GLU A 383 -30.45 -0.41 9.79
CA GLU A 383 -30.26 -1.69 10.48
C GLU A 383 -28.90 -1.74 11.18
N GLY A 384 -27.83 -1.36 10.49
CA GLY A 384 -26.47 -1.33 11.05
C GLY A 384 -26.33 -0.37 12.23
N ILE A 385 -26.90 0.84 12.10
CA ILE A 385 -26.93 1.84 13.17
C ILE A 385 -27.72 1.32 14.37
N ALA A 386 -28.91 0.75 14.16
CA ALA A 386 -29.73 0.19 15.23
C ALA A 386 -29.02 -0.95 15.96
N ALA A 387 -28.40 -1.88 15.22
CA ALA A 387 -27.63 -2.99 15.78
C ALA A 387 -26.45 -2.49 16.61
N ALA A 388 -25.71 -1.49 16.14
CA ALA A 388 -24.60 -0.89 16.87
C ALA A 388 -25.06 -0.20 18.18
N VAL A 389 -26.16 0.54 18.13
CA VAL A 389 -26.73 1.23 19.30
C VAL A 389 -27.26 0.24 20.35
N ALA A 390 -27.78 -0.90 19.93
CA ALA A 390 -28.31 -1.94 20.81
C ALA A 390 -27.22 -2.68 21.61
N THR A 391 -25.94 -2.56 21.22
CA THR A 391 -24.84 -3.27 21.90
C THR A 391 -24.63 -2.80 23.34
N ARG A 392 -24.18 -3.70 24.22
CA ARG A 392 -23.94 -3.44 25.66
C ARG A 392 -22.47 -3.70 26.02
N PRO A 393 -21.74 -2.77 26.68
CA PRO A 393 -22.18 -1.43 27.07
C PRO A 393 -22.42 -0.53 25.85
N ARG A 394 -23.35 0.40 25.92
CA ARG A 394 -23.71 1.25 24.78
C ARG A 394 -22.51 2.08 24.29
N PRO A 395 -22.28 2.24 22.97
CA PRO A 395 -21.14 3.03 22.48
C PRO A 395 -21.28 4.51 22.86
N ASP A 396 -20.15 5.15 23.15
CA ASP A 396 -20.01 6.60 23.33
C ASP A 396 -19.95 7.33 21.97
N LEU A 397 -19.57 6.62 20.90
CA LEU A 397 -19.49 7.10 19.52
C LEU A 397 -19.81 5.98 18.53
N LEU A 398 -20.61 6.34 17.53
CA LEU A 398 -20.81 5.54 16.33
C LEU A 398 -20.06 6.18 15.16
N LEU A 399 -19.23 5.40 14.47
CA LEU A 399 -18.64 5.77 13.18
C LEU A 399 -19.31 4.94 12.09
N VAL A 400 -19.86 5.59 11.08
CA VAL A 400 -20.44 4.93 9.89
C VAL A 400 -19.50 5.18 8.72
N LEU A 401 -19.04 4.13 8.05
CA LEU A 401 -18.19 4.22 6.86
C LEU A 401 -19.02 3.78 5.66
N THR A 402 -19.27 4.70 4.72
CA THR A 402 -20.20 4.48 3.60
C THR A 402 -19.89 5.38 2.40
N ASP A 403 -20.36 4.99 1.22
CA ASP A 403 -20.41 5.84 0.02
C ASP A 403 -21.58 6.86 0.08
N GLY A 404 -22.48 6.72 1.06
CA GLY A 404 -23.62 7.61 1.31
C GLY A 404 -24.94 7.22 0.62
N HIS A 405 -24.97 6.19 -0.23
CA HIS A 405 -26.16 5.77 -0.96
C HIS A 405 -27.04 4.83 -0.14
N THR A 406 -27.52 5.33 1.00
CA THR A 406 -28.34 4.56 1.94
C THR A 406 -29.54 5.36 2.44
N PRO A 407 -30.65 4.68 2.78
CA PRO A 407 -31.62 5.23 3.72
C PRO A 407 -30.94 5.58 5.05
N TRP A 408 -31.19 6.78 5.56
CA TRP A 408 -30.74 7.22 6.88
C TRP A 408 -31.89 7.16 7.90
N PRO A 409 -31.61 6.99 9.21
CA PRO A 409 -32.64 7.11 10.24
C PRO A 409 -33.31 8.48 10.22
N GLY A 410 -34.64 8.51 10.26
CA GLY A 410 -35.41 9.77 10.30
C GLY A 410 -35.23 10.55 11.60
N GLU A 411 -34.92 9.85 12.70
CA GLU A 411 -34.60 10.46 13.99
C GLU A 411 -33.12 10.31 14.32
N ARG A 412 -32.56 11.31 15.03
CA ARG A 412 -31.18 11.30 15.47
C ARG A 412 -30.93 10.11 16.42
N PRO A 413 -29.94 9.24 16.14
CA PRO A 413 -29.56 8.18 17.06
C PRO A 413 -29.17 8.77 18.43
N PRO A 414 -29.41 8.05 19.53
CA PRO A 414 -29.20 8.61 20.85
C PRO A 414 -27.69 8.73 21.21
N VAL A 415 -26.80 8.24 20.34
CA VAL A 415 -25.33 8.36 20.43
C VAL A 415 -24.83 9.36 19.37
N PRO A 416 -23.73 10.10 19.62
CA PRO A 416 -23.08 10.87 18.58
C PRO A 416 -22.68 9.97 17.40
N VAL A 417 -22.91 10.44 16.17
CA VAL A 417 -22.59 9.72 14.95
C VAL A 417 -21.63 10.56 14.10
N ALA A 418 -20.50 9.96 13.73
CA ALA A 418 -19.62 10.45 12.68
C ALA A 418 -19.80 9.59 11.43
N VAL A 419 -19.77 10.21 10.26
CA VAL A 419 -19.89 9.51 8.97
C VAL A 419 -18.61 9.73 8.18
N GLY A 420 -17.82 8.68 7.99
CA GLY A 420 -16.75 8.66 7.00
C GLY A 420 -17.38 8.44 5.63
N LEU A 421 -17.46 9.50 4.84
CA LEU A 421 -18.17 9.53 3.57
C LEU A 421 -17.17 9.52 2.41
N VAL A 422 -17.26 8.51 1.54
CA VAL A 422 -16.45 8.47 0.32
C VAL A 422 -17.16 9.22 -0.81
N GLY A 423 -16.45 10.17 -1.43
CA GLY A 423 -17.01 10.98 -2.52
C GLY A 423 -17.01 10.25 -3.86
N GLY A 424 -18.20 9.92 -4.38
CA GLY A 424 -18.38 9.44 -5.76
C GLY A 424 -18.67 10.56 -6.77
N PRO A 425 -18.51 10.32 -8.09
CA PRO A 425 -18.67 11.34 -9.13
C PRO A 425 -20.08 11.93 -9.27
N ALA A 426 -21.13 11.20 -8.85
CA ALA A 426 -22.51 11.68 -8.87
C ALA A 426 -22.96 12.33 -7.54
N GLY A 427 -22.13 12.27 -6.49
CA GLY A 427 -22.43 12.75 -5.15
C GLY A 427 -23.57 11.98 -4.46
N PRO A 428 -23.36 11.43 -3.25
CA PRO A 428 -24.45 10.79 -2.51
C PRO A 428 -25.50 11.82 -2.07
N PRO A 429 -26.74 11.38 -1.75
CA PRO A 429 -27.68 12.23 -1.05
C PRO A 429 -27.05 12.76 0.25
N PRO A 430 -27.30 14.03 0.62
CA PRO A 430 -26.64 14.64 1.77
C PRO A 430 -26.98 13.85 3.04
N PRO A 431 -25.98 13.47 3.87
CA PRO A 431 -26.24 12.88 5.16
C PRO A 431 -27.08 13.82 6.04
N PRO A 432 -27.86 13.28 7.01
CA PRO A 432 -28.68 14.10 7.89
C PRO A 432 -27.86 15.13 8.69
N GLU A 433 -28.44 16.29 8.97
CA GLU A 433 -27.75 17.40 9.67
C GLU A 433 -27.22 17.03 11.06
N TRP A 434 -27.79 16.01 11.70
CA TRP A 434 -27.34 15.53 13.00
C TRP A 434 -26.04 14.72 12.95
N ALA A 435 -25.61 14.29 11.76
CA ALA A 435 -24.41 13.49 11.55
C ALA A 435 -23.18 14.37 11.29
N HIS A 436 -22.05 14.05 11.92
CA HIS A 436 -20.79 14.73 11.63
C HIS A 436 -20.08 14.07 10.46
N VAL A 437 -20.14 14.69 9.29
CA VAL A 437 -19.53 14.15 8.06
C VAL A 437 -18.03 14.43 8.03
N VAL A 438 -17.26 13.39 7.74
CA VAL A 438 -15.81 13.41 7.53
C VAL A 438 -15.55 12.86 6.13
N PRO A 439 -15.05 13.67 5.18
CA PRO A 439 -14.75 13.18 3.85
C PRO A 439 -13.62 12.15 3.89
N LEU A 440 -13.78 11.09 3.11
CA LEU A 440 -12.81 10.04 2.87
C LEU A 440 -12.41 10.05 1.39
N PRO A 441 -11.15 9.74 1.06
CA PRO A 441 -10.73 9.65 -0.32
C PRO A 441 -11.43 8.47 -1.01
N ALA A 442 -11.81 8.66 -2.28
CA ALA A 442 -12.38 7.61 -3.12
C ALA A 442 -11.36 6.56 -3.54
N ASP A 443 -10.09 6.93 -3.53
CA ASP A 443 -8.95 6.07 -3.81
C ASP A 443 -7.82 6.45 -2.83
N PRO A 444 -7.24 5.51 -2.06
CA PRO A 444 -6.09 5.80 -1.20
C PRO A 444 -4.85 6.31 -1.96
N ARG A 445 -4.86 6.27 -3.30
CA ARG A 445 -3.71 6.55 -4.17
C ARG A 445 -3.65 7.98 -4.73
N HIS A 446 -4.68 8.83 -4.59
CA HIS A 446 -4.79 10.07 -5.40
C HIS A 446 -4.74 11.44 -4.70
N GLU A 447 -4.74 11.54 -3.36
CA GLU A 447 -4.71 12.86 -2.68
C GLU A 447 -3.35 13.26 -2.08
N GLY A 448 -2.27 12.55 -2.42
CA GLY A 448 -0.91 12.96 -2.07
C GLY A 448 -0.37 14.15 -2.89
N THR A 449 -0.99 14.48 -4.03
CA THR A 449 -0.34 15.33 -5.06
C THR A 449 -0.89 16.75 -5.15
N VAL A 450 -2.04 17.07 -4.54
CA VAL A 450 -2.71 18.38 -4.79
C VAL A 450 -2.29 19.49 -3.80
N ALA A 451 -1.51 19.20 -2.76
CA ALA A 451 -1.08 20.21 -1.78
C ALA A 451 0.22 20.97 -2.13
N GLY A 452 0.73 20.86 -3.37
CA GLY A 452 2.04 21.42 -3.76
C GLY A 452 2.05 22.46 -4.89
N VAL A 453 0.92 22.80 -5.52
CA VAL A 453 0.89 23.69 -6.69
C VAL A 453 0.00 24.90 -6.46
N HIS A 454 0.37 25.72 -5.49
CA HIS A 454 0.13 27.17 -5.58
C HIS A 454 1.44 27.87 -5.24
N GLY A 455 2.24 28.10 -6.28
CA GLY A 455 3.39 29.00 -6.22
C GLY A 455 2.91 30.39 -5.84
N THR A 456 3.05 30.73 -4.56
CA THR A 456 3.12 32.12 -4.13
C THR A 456 4.46 32.67 -4.61
N ALA A 457 4.40 33.58 -5.59
CA ALA A 457 5.54 34.35 -6.06
C ALA A 457 6.29 34.98 -4.86
N PRO A 458 7.63 34.97 -4.85
CA PRO A 458 8.38 35.57 -3.75
C PRO A 458 8.15 37.09 -3.73
N PRO A 459 7.96 37.70 -2.54
CA PRO A 459 7.84 39.15 -2.44
C PRO A 459 9.17 39.80 -2.85
N THR A 460 9.09 40.68 -3.84
CA THR A 460 10.17 41.58 -4.22
C THR A 460 10.49 42.50 -3.05
N ASN A 461 11.72 42.40 -2.54
CA ASN A 461 12.23 43.22 -1.46
C ASN A 461 12.59 44.60 -2.02
N PRO A 462 12.00 45.72 -1.56
CA PRO A 462 12.42 47.05 -1.98
C PRO A 462 13.72 47.41 -1.23
N GLY A 463 14.80 47.65 -1.99
CA GLY A 463 16.08 48.10 -1.44
C GLY A 463 15.96 49.45 -0.70
N PRO A 464 16.83 49.71 0.28
CA PRO A 464 16.72 50.88 1.14
C PRO A 464 17.13 52.15 0.40
N GLY A 465 16.41 53.24 0.67
CA GLY A 465 16.60 54.54 0.06
C GLY A 465 17.97 55.16 0.31
N GLY A 466 18.55 55.69 -0.77
CA GLY A 466 19.58 56.71 -0.73
C GLY A 466 18.96 58.05 -1.15
N GLY A 467 18.98 59.02 -0.24
CA GLY A 467 18.56 60.40 -0.49
C GLY A 467 19.57 61.19 -1.34
N PRO A 468 19.23 62.44 -1.70
CA PRO A 468 19.75 63.14 -2.89
C PRO A 468 20.84 64.18 -2.58
N ASP A 469 21.74 64.40 -3.53
CA ASP A 469 22.52 65.64 -3.81
C ASP A 469 23.63 65.25 -4.81
N GLU A 470 24.13 66.02 -5.76
CA GLU A 470 23.83 67.31 -6.35
C GLU A 470 24.81 67.45 -7.55
N ARG A 471 24.45 68.27 -8.54
CA ARG A 471 25.39 69.06 -9.38
C ARG A 471 26.43 68.30 -10.26
N ARG A 472 26.25 68.32 -11.59
CA ARG A 472 26.70 69.35 -12.56
C ARG A 472 26.80 68.80 -13.99
N ARG A 473 26.15 69.51 -14.92
CA ARG A 473 26.43 69.61 -16.36
C ARG A 473 27.75 70.38 -16.59
N PRO A 474 28.38 70.40 -17.79
CA PRO A 474 27.81 70.55 -19.14
C PRO A 474 27.50 69.24 -19.87
#